data_AF-A0A1C5SD63-F1
#
_entry.id   AF-A0A1C5SD63-F1
#
_cell.length_a   1.000
_cell.length_b   1.000
_cell.length_c   1.000
_cell.angle_alpha   90.00
_cell.angle_beta   90.00
_cell.angle_gamma   90.00
#
_symmetry.space_group_name_H-M   'P 1'
#
loop_
_entity.id
_entity.type
_entity.pdbx_description
1 polymer ?
#
loop_
_entity_poly.entity_id
_entity_poly.type
_entity_poly.pdbx_seq_one_letter_code
_entity_poly.pdbx_strand_id
1 'polypeptide(L)'
;MNRDNRVYGYNEYKKYYGRGNKIDNRRRDMDRTQYTSNRTMAIRANGRRNRAYVCQIQRYLIISFLAVLLTILGVILGSNLLASSQSKASNEVNTYKYYTSIEVQKGDTLWTIAQQYAGDDADYASYIEEVKEMNQLTSDTIHAGEYLTVSYSSSEFK
;
A
#
# COMPACT_ATOMS: atom_id res chain seq x y z
N MET A 1 -6.74 -110.65 27.48
CA MET A 1 -7.29 -110.70 26.10
C MET A 1 -7.83 -109.30 25.80
N ASN A 2 -7.16 -108.37 25.11
CA ASN A 2 -6.58 -108.38 23.76
C ASN A 2 -7.67 -108.75 22.72
N ARG A 3 -7.99 -108.00 21.66
CA ARG A 3 -7.32 -106.97 20.85
C ARG A 3 -8.40 -106.12 20.17
N ASP A 4 -8.01 -104.96 19.64
CA ASP A 4 -8.45 -104.35 18.35
C ASP A 4 -8.34 -102.83 18.48
N ASN A 5 -7.15 -102.25 18.30
CA ASN A 5 -6.59 -101.89 16.99
C ASN A 5 -7.56 -101.04 16.14
N ARG A 6 -7.40 -99.71 16.13
CA ARG A 6 -6.82 -99.04 14.95
C ARG A 6 -6.64 -97.53 15.15
N VAL A 7 -5.40 -97.14 14.90
CA VAL A 7 -4.97 -95.85 14.37
C VAL A 7 -5.94 -95.41 13.26
N TYR A 8 -6.79 -94.42 13.53
CA TYR A 8 -7.37 -93.57 12.50
C TYR A 8 -7.54 -92.16 13.06
N GLY A 9 -7.00 -91.18 12.33
CA GLY A 9 -7.70 -89.91 12.23
C GLY A 9 -7.08 -88.69 12.88
N TYR A 10 -5.75 -88.58 13.00
CA TYR A 10 -5.07 -87.27 13.06
C TYR A 10 -5.26 -86.48 11.74
N ASN A 11 -6.41 -86.55 11.10
CA ASN A 11 -6.83 -85.80 9.92
C ASN A 11 -8.30 -85.31 10.05
N GLU A 12 -9.00 -85.62 11.14
CA GLU A 12 -10.39 -85.23 11.33
C GLU A 12 -10.57 -83.88 12.06
N TYR A 13 -9.47 -83.30 12.56
CA TYR A 13 -9.46 -81.97 13.19
C TYR A 13 -9.70 -80.80 12.23
N LYS A 14 -9.67 -81.00 10.90
CA LYS A 14 -9.95 -79.94 9.92
C LYS A 14 -11.39 -79.93 9.38
N LYS A 15 -12.21 -80.95 9.68
CA LYS A 15 -13.60 -80.99 9.18
C LYS A 15 -14.58 -80.16 10.00
N TYR A 16 -14.27 -79.84 11.26
CA TYR A 16 -15.21 -79.20 12.19
C TYR A 16 -15.09 -77.67 12.35
N TYR A 17 -14.07 -77.03 11.76
CA TYR A 17 -13.91 -75.56 11.82
C TYR A 17 -13.88 -74.86 10.46
N GLY A 18 -14.24 -75.57 9.37
CA GLY A 18 -14.10 -75.09 8.00
C GLY A 18 -15.39 -74.72 7.27
N ARG A 19 -16.53 -74.63 7.96
CA ARG A 19 -17.82 -74.30 7.30
C ARG A 19 -18.56 -73.21 8.07
N GLY A 20 -17.94 -72.03 8.14
CA GLY A 20 -18.66 -70.81 8.50
C GLY A 20 -19.86 -70.65 7.56
N ASN A 21 -21.05 -70.46 8.12
CA ASN A 21 -22.29 -70.39 7.37
C ASN A 21 -22.20 -69.19 6.42
N LYS A 22 -22.55 -69.36 5.13
CA LYS A 22 -22.50 -68.26 4.12
C LYS A 22 -23.29 -67.03 4.57
N ILE A 23 -24.26 -67.21 5.46
CA ILE A 23 -25.09 -66.18 6.07
C ILE A 23 -24.28 -65.36 7.09
N ASP A 24 -23.44 -66.00 7.91
CA ASP A 24 -22.66 -65.34 8.96
C ASP A 24 -21.47 -64.56 8.38
N ASN A 25 -20.87 -65.06 7.30
CA ASN A 25 -19.86 -64.29 6.55
C ASN A 25 -20.48 -63.06 5.88
N ARG A 26 -21.67 -63.21 5.26
CA ARG A 26 -22.41 -62.06 4.68
C ARG A 26 -22.79 -61.02 5.71
N ARG A 27 -23.20 -61.44 6.92
CA ARG A 27 -23.52 -60.53 8.02
C ARG A 27 -22.28 -59.77 8.47
N ARG A 28 -21.15 -60.47 8.68
CA ARG A 28 -19.87 -59.83 9.02
C ARG A 28 -19.37 -58.86 7.95
N ASP A 29 -19.53 -59.20 6.68
CA ASP A 29 -19.14 -58.31 5.57
C ASP A 29 -20.06 -57.10 5.46
N MET A 30 -21.37 -57.25 5.68
CA MET A 30 -22.32 -56.12 5.73
C MET A 30 -22.02 -55.20 6.91
N ASP A 31 -21.77 -55.72 8.11
CA ASP A 31 -21.42 -54.93 9.29
C ASP A 31 -20.11 -54.16 9.05
N ARG A 32 -19.12 -54.79 8.40
CA ARG A 32 -17.86 -54.15 8.03
C ARG A 32 -18.06 -53.06 7.00
N THR A 33 -18.91 -53.29 6.00
CA THR A 33 -19.23 -52.32 4.94
C THR A 33 -20.03 -51.14 5.49
N GLN A 34 -20.93 -51.39 6.42
CA GLN A 34 -21.72 -50.36 7.10
C GLN A 34 -20.83 -49.54 8.04
N TYR A 35 -19.91 -50.17 8.78
CA TYR A 35 -18.92 -49.49 9.61
C TYR A 35 -17.98 -48.60 8.78
N THR A 36 -17.45 -49.09 7.66
CA THR A 36 -16.58 -48.29 6.79
C THR A 36 -17.35 -47.16 6.09
N SER A 37 -18.59 -47.41 5.66
CA SER A 37 -19.49 -46.40 5.11
C SER A 37 -19.78 -45.28 6.12
N ASN A 38 -20.22 -45.64 7.34
CA ASN A 38 -20.51 -44.68 8.39
C ASN A 38 -19.27 -43.89 8.82
N ARG A 39 -18.11 -44.54 8.92
CA ARG A 39 -16.82 -43.89 9.21
C ARG A 39 -16.44 -42.89 8.12
N THR A 40 -16.56 -43.26 6.84
CA THR A 40 -16.23 -42.37 5.72
C THR A 40 -17.23 -41.22 5.56
N MET A 41 -18.52 -41.45 5.84
CA MET A 41 -19.54 -40.41 5.88
C MET A 41 -19.31 -39.43 7.04
N ALA A 42 -18.92 -39.91 8.22
CA ALA A 42 -18.56 -39.08 9.36
C ALA A 42 -17.32 -38.20 9.09
N ILE A 43 -16.27 -38.75 8.47
CA ILE A 43 -15.08 -37.99 8.06
C ILE A 43 -15.44 -36.89 7.04
N ARG A 44 -16.28 -37.21 6.04
CA ARG A 44 -16.76 -36.23 5.05
C ARG A 44 -17.67 -35.16 5.67
N ALA A 45 -18.48 -35.51 6.67
CA ALA A 45 -19.32 -34.56 7.40
C ALA A 45 -18.48 -33.59 8.25
N ASN A 46 -17.41 -34.09 8.90
CA ASN A 46 -16.52 -33.26 9.71
C ASN A 46 -15.71 -32.27 8.84
N GLY A 47 -15.30 -32.69 7.63
CA GLY A 47 -14.62 -31.81 6.66
C GLY A 47 -15.49 -30.66 6.11
N ARG A 48 -16.82 -30.82 6.03
CA ARG A 48 -17.72 -29.74 5.58
C ARG A 48 -17.88 -28.61 6.60
N ARG A 49 -17.89 -28.95 7.89
CA ARG A 49 -18.04 -27.97 8.99
C ARG A 49 -16.79 -27.07 9.09
N ASN A 50 -15.60 -27.67 8.96
CA ASN A 50 -14.35 -26.91 8.93
C ASN A 50 -14.20 -26.07 7.64
N ARG A 51 -14.70 -26.56 6.50
CA ARG A 51 -14.71 -25.76 5.25
C ARG A 51 -15.58 -24.52 5.36
N ALA A 52 -16.77 -24.61 5.96
CA ALA A 52 -17.66 -23.46 6.12
C ALA A 52 -17.05 -22.36 7.01
N TYR A 53 -16.43 -22.74 8.14
CA TYR A 53 -15.75 -21.81 9.04
C TYR A 53 -14.53 -21.15 8.37
N VAL A 54 -13.69 -21.95 7.69
CA VAL A 54 -12.51 -21.44 6.98
C VAL A 54 -12.92 -20.55 5.80
N CYS A 55 -13.97 -20.87 5.04
CA CYS A 55 -14.48 -20.02 3.96
C CYS A 55 -15.05 -18.69 4.47
N GLN A 56 -15.73 -18.68 5.62
CA GLN A 56 -16.22 -17.44 6.22
C GLN A 56 -15.07 -16.55 6.70
N ILE A 57 -14.07 -17.13 7.38
CA ILE A 57 -12.87 -16.38 7.81
C ILE A 57 -12.07 -15.88 6.61
N GLN A 58 -11.88 -16.69 5.57
CA GLN A 58 -11.20 -16.27 4.34
C GLN A 58 -11.91 -15.09 3.67
N ARG A 59 -13.25 -15.06 3.67
CA ARG A 59 -14.02 -13.91 3.17
C ARG A 59 -13.77 -12.66 4.01
N TYR A 60 -13.79 -12.76 5.34
CA TYR A 60 -13.48 -11.62 6.21
C TYR A 60 -12.03 -11.14 6.08
N LEU A 61 -11.06 -12.05 5.89
CA LEU A 61 -9.66 -11.69 5.66
C LEU A 61 -9.48 -10.94 4.33
N ILE A 62 -10.15 -11.39 3.26
CA ILE A 62 -10.11 -10.70 1.96
C ILE A 62 -10.76 -9.32 2.07
N ILE A 63 -11.92 -9.20 2.72
CA ILE A 63 -12.60 -7.91 2.92
C ILE A 63 -11.74 -6.97 3.77
N SER A 64 -11.15 -7.46 4.86
CA SER A 64 -10.24 -6.68 5.70
C SER A 64 -9.01 -6.22 4.91
N PHE A 65 -8.42 -7.08 4.08
CA PHE A 65 -7.28 -6.73 3.24
C PHE A 65 -7.64 -5.65 2.22
N LEU A 66 -8.78 -5.78 1.54
CA LEU A 66 -9.29 -4.78 0.59
C LEU A 66 -9.61 -3.45 1.28
N ALA A 67 -10.19 -3.48 2.48
CA ALA A 67 -10.47 -2.27 3.26
C ALA A 67 -9.17 -1.54 3.64
N VAL A 68 -8.15 -2.26 4.12
CA VAL A 68 -6.83 -1.67 4.43
C VAL A 68 -6.19 -1.07 3.17
N LEU A 69 -6.24 -1.79 2.04
CA LEU A 69 -5.69 -1.31 0.77
C LEU A 69 -6.39 -0.02 0.31
N LEU A 70 -7.73 0.04 0.39
CA LEU A 70 -8.50 1.25 0.09
C LEU A 70 -8.16 2.42 1.01
N THR A 71 -7.96 2.18 2.31
CA THR A 71 -7.54 3.25 3.24
C THR A 71 -6.15 3.79 2.91
N ILE A 72 -5.20 2.92 2.56
CA ILE A 72 -3.83 3.31 2.18
C ILE A 72 -3.86 4.13 0.87
N LEU A 73 -4.60 3.67 -0.14
CA LEU A 73 -4.77 4.43 -1.39
C LEU A 73 -5.45 5.77 -1.15
N GLY A 74 -6.47 5.82 -0.29
CA GLY A 74 -7.15 7.06 0.10
C GLY A 74 -6.22 8.06 0.77
N VAL A 75 -5.31 7.60 1.65
CA VAL A 75 -4.31 8.46 2.30
C VAL A 75 -3.29 8.98 1.29
N ILE A 76 -2.78 8.12 0.38
CA ILE A 76 -1.78 8.51 -0.63
C ILE A 76 -2.38 9.48 -1.67
N LEU A 77 -3.59 9.21 -2.15
CA LEU A 77 -4.27 10.09 -3.11
C LEU A 77 -4.77 11.38 -2.44
N GLY A 78 -5.26 11.29 -1.20
CA GLY A 78 -5.72 12.44 -0.42
C GLY A 78 -4.59 13.38 -0.01
N SER A 79 -3.39 12.87 0.29
CA SER A 79 -2.24 13.71 0.66
C SER A 79 -1.74 14.58 -0.49
N ASN A 80 -1.89 14.14 -1.74
CA ASN A 80 -1.51 14.93 -2.92
C ASN A 80 -2.51 16.07 -3.23
N LEU A 81 -3.72 16.04 -2.68
CA LEU A 81 -4.69 17.14 -2.84
C LEU A 81 -4.52 18.24 -1.77
N LEU A 82 -3.99 17.87 -0.61
CA LEU A 82 -3.77 18.81 0.50
C LEU A 82 -2.44 19.59 0.37
N ALA A 83 -1.45 19.05 -0.36
CA ALA A 83 -0.25 19.78 -0.75
C ALA A 83 -0.53 20.89 -1.78
N SER A 84 -1.59 20.74 -2.59
CA SER A 84 -2.05 21.73 -3.58
C SER A 84 -3.01 22.77 -3.01
N SER A 85 -3.42 22.61 -1.74
CA SER A 85 -4.28 23.55 -1.00
C SER A 85 -3.61 24.06 0.26
N GLN A 86 -2.27 24.10 0.26
CA GLN A 86 -1.53 25.00 1.13
C GLN A 86 -1.70 26.43 0.58
N SER A 87 -2.93 26.95 0.63
CA SER A 87 -3.12 28.39 0.72
C SER A 87 -2.53 28.77 2.07
N LYS A 88 -1.26 29.19 2.04
CA LYS A 88 -0.76 30.07 3.08
C LYS A 88 -1.75 31.22 3.07
N ALA A 89 -2.61 31.30 4.09
CA ALA A 89 -3.37 32.50 4.36
C ALA A 89 -2.33 33.57 4.75
N SER A 90 -1.68 34.16 3.74
CA SER A 90 -1.10 35.47 3.90
C SER A 90 -2.26 36.39 4.23
N ASN A 91 -2.10 37.24 5.23
CA ASN A 91 -2.83 38.50 5.19
C ASN A 91 -2.52 39.08 3.81
N GLU A 92 -3.49 39.07 2.88
CA GLU A 92 -3.35 39.63 1.54
C GLU A 92 -3.15 41.14 1.68
N VAL A 93 -1.93 41.55 2.00
CA VAL A 93 -1.41 42.78 1.44
C VAL A 93 -1.26 42.45 -0.03
N ASN A 94 -2.19 42.97 -0.84
CA ASN A 94 -2.10 42.89 -2.30
C ASN A 94 -0.84 43.66 -2.70
N THR A 95 0.29 42.97 -2.73
CA THR A 95 1.57 43.52 -3.14
C THR A 95 1.66 43.39 -4.65
N TYR A 96 1.54 44.52 -5.34
CA TYR A 96 1.71 44.62 -6.78
C TYR A 96 3.18 44.84 -7.12
N LYS A 97 3.65 44.16 -8.17
CA LYS A 97 5.01 44.32 -8.71
C LYS A 97 4.99 45.39 -9.78
N TYR A 98 5.79 46.43 -9.59
CA TYR A 98 5.97 47.54 -10.53
C TYR A 98 7.39 47.60 -11.03
N TYR A 99 7.60 48.30 -12.15
CA TYR A 99 8.91 48.54 -12.73
C TYR A 99 9.18 50.03 -12.78
N THR A 100 10.41 50.43 -12.50
CA THR A 100 10.86 51.81 -12.59
C THR A 100 12.28 51.86 -13.13
N SER A 101 12.66 53.00 -13.70
CA SER A 101 14.01 53.24 -14.20
C SER A 101 14.75 54.14 -13.21
N ILE A 102 15.90 53.68 -12.73
CA ILE A 102 16.72 54.39 -11.75
C ILE A 102 18.06 54.77 -12.36
N GLU A 103 18.57 55.95 -12.03
CA GLU A 103 19.91 56.36 -12.41
C GLU A 103 20.92 55.82 -11.41
N VAL A 104 21.89 55.04 -11.90
CA VAL A 104 22.99 54.50 -11.10
C VAL A 104 23.88 55.65 -10.62
N GLN A 105 24.09 55.74 -9.32
CA GLN A 105 24.93 56.77 -8.71
C GLN A 105 26.35 56.26 -8.48
N LYS A 106 27.27 57.19 -8.23
CA LYS A 106 28.66 56.84 -7.94
C LYS A 106 28.76 56.04 -6.63
N GLY A 107 29.17 54.79 -6.74
CA GLY A 107 29.34 53.87 -5.61
C GLY A 107 28.23 52.82 -5.49
N ASP A 108 27.20 52.90 -6.33
CA ASP A 108 26.18 51.87 -6.39
C ASP A 108 26.74 50.57 -6.97
N THR A 109 26.20 49.47 -6.46
CA THR A 109 26.42 48.12 -6.97
C THR A 109 25.06 47.46 -7.15
N LEU A 110 24.99 46.39 -7.96
CA LEU A 110 23.75 45.61 -8.07
C LEU A 110 23.24 45.12 -6.71
N TRP A 111 24.16 44.90 -5.75
CA TRP A 111 23.82 44.54 -4.38
C TRP A 111 23.14 45.66 -3.61
N THR A 112 23.64 46.90 -3.67
CA THR A 112 23.01 48.03 -2.98
C THR A 112 21.65 48.38 -3.59
N ILE A 113 21.53 48.21 -4.91
CA ILE A 113 20.25 48.34 -5.62
C ILE A 113 19.27 47.25 -5.16
N ALA A 114 19.70 45.98 -5.08
CA ALA A 114 18.87 44.91 -4.57
C ALA A 114 18.42 45.17 -3.13
N GLN A 115 19.32 45.63 -2.26
CA GLN A 115 18.95 45.97 -0.88
C GLN A 115 17.89 47.08 -0.79
N GLN A 116 17.85 48.00 -1.76
CA GLN A 116 16.93 49.12 -1.77
C GLN A 116 15.57 48.77 -2.38
N TYR A 117 15.54 47.93 -3.42
CA TYR A 117 14.35 47.69 -4.24
C TYR A 117 13.78 46.28 -4.13
N ALA A 118 14.59 45.29 -3.72
CA ALA A 118 14.08 43.96 -3.46
C ALA A 118 13.17 44.02 -2.23
N GLY A 119 12.03 43.32 -2.30
CA GLY A 119 11.12 43.22 -1.15
C GLY A 119 11.82 42.60 0.07
N ASP A 120 11.30 42.85 1.27
CA ASP A 120 11.92 42.46 2.55
C ASP A 120 12.26 40.95 2.65
N ASP A 121 11.52 40.10 1.94
CA ASP A 121 11.70 38.64 1.92
C ASP A 121 12.40 38.12 0.65
N ALA A 122 12.88 38.99 -0.23
CA ALA A 122 13.47 38.59 -1.50
C ALA A 122 14.91 38.11 -1.33
N ASP A 123 15.26 37.03 -2.02
CA ASP A 123 16.65 36.62 -2.19
C ASP A 123 17.37 37.61 -3.13
N TYR A 124 18.36 38.32 -2.59
CA TYR A 124 19.10 39.33 -3.34
C TYR A 124 19.87 38.75 -4.52
N ALA A 125 20.35 37.50 -4.44
CA ALA A 125 21.03 36.87 -5.56
C ALA A 125 20.07 36.69 -6.75
N SER A 126 18.90 36.11 -6.50
CA SER A 126 17.84 35.98 -7.50
C SER A 126 17.37 37.33 -8.05
N TYR A 127 17.24 38.36 -7.19
CA TYR A 127 16.85 39.70 -7.63
C TYR A 127 17.90 40.35 -8.53
N ILE A 128 19.19 40.19 -8.22
CA ILE A 128 20.29 40.70 -9.05
C ILE A 128 20.26 40.04 -10.43
N GLU A 129 20.01 38.73 -10.51
CA GLU A 129 19.84 38.05 -11.81
C GLU A 129 18.67 38.61 -12.61
N GLU A 130 17.51 38.87 -11.97
CA GLU A 130 16.35 39.51 -12.62
C GLU A 130 16.71 40.89 -13.17
N VAL A 131 17.38 41.74 -12.37
CA VAL A 131 17.82 43.07 -12.81
C VAL A 131 18.78 42.97 -13.98
N LYS A 132 19.70 41.99 -13.97
CA LYS A 132 20.63 41.78 -15.07
C LYS A 132 19.92 41.35 -16.34
N GLU A 133 18.97 40.42 -16.24
CA GLU A 133 18.18 39.96 -17.39
C GLU A 133 17.36 41.10 -18.00
N MET A 134 16.66 41.88 -17.16
CA MET A 134 15.85 43.02 -17.61
C MET A 134 16.67 44.10 -18.33
N ASN A 135 17.92 44.31 -17.90
CA ASN A 135 18.81 45.35 -18.44
C ASN A 135 19.87 44.79 -19.40
N GLN A 136 19.77 43.50 -19.78
CA GLN A 136 20.71 42.82 -20.68
C GLN A 136 22.18 42.92 -20.21
N LEU A 137 22.41 42.93 -18.90
CA LEU A 137 23.74 42.99 -18.31
C LEU A 137 24.39 41.62 -18.34
N THR A 138 25.56 41.52 -18.96
CA THR A 138 26.35 40.29 -19.04
C THR A 138 27.28 40.10 -17.84
N SER A 139 27.49 41.14 -17.03
CA SER A 139 28.35 41.13 -15.85
C SER A 139 27.70 41.90 -14.69
N ASP A 140 28.31 41.87 -13.51
CA ASP A 140 27.83 42.61 -12.34
C ASP A 140 28.31 44.07 -12.32
N THR A 141 29.00 44.50 -13.38
CA THR A 141 29.55 45.84 -13.49
C THR A 141 28.47 46.80 -13.99
N ILE A 142 28.26 47.88 -13.25
CA ILE A 142 27.37 49.00 -13.60
C ILE A 142 28.13 50.31 -13.46
N HIS A 143 27.72 51.34 -14.19
CA HIS A 143 28.41 52.63 -14.23
C HIS A 143 27.50 53.79 -13.84
N ALA A 144 28.07 54.77 -13.13
CA ALA A 144 27.33 55.95 -12.73
C ALA A 144 26.82 56.73 -13.96
N GLY A 145 25.56 57.16 -13.91
CA GLY A 145 24.84 57.81 -15.02
C GLY A 145 24.09 56.84 -15.95
N GLU A 146 24.23 55.53 -15.76
CA GLU A 146 23.40 54.53 -16.45
C GLU A 146 22.00 54.48 -15.85
N TYR A 147 21.03 54.05 -16.66
CA TYR A 147 19.66 53.84 -16.21
C TYR A 147 19.34 52.36 -16.19
N LEU A 148 18.92 51.85 -15.02
CA LEU A 148 18.53 50.46 -14.83
C LEU A 148 17.04 50.35 -14.55
N THR A 149 16.39 49.44 -15.26
CA THR A 149 15.02 49.00 -14.97
C THR A 149 15.07 48.05 -13.78
N VAL A 150 14.40 48.42 -12.69
CA VAL A 150 14.31 47.63 -11.47
C VAL A 150 12.85 47.37 -11.13
N SER A 151 12.58 46.23 -10.49
CA SER A 151 11.25 45.87 -10.04
C SER A 151 11.09 46.15 -8.55
N TYR A 152 9.93 46.63 -8.11
CA TYR A 152 9.65 46.90 -6.70
C TYR A 152 8.21 46.55 -6.34
N SER A 153 8.01 46.20 -5.07
CA SER A 153 6.74 45.77 -4.51
C SER A 153 6.03 46.91 -3.81
N SER A 154 4.74 47.14 -4.11
CA SER A 154 3.92 48.18 -3.48
C SER A 154 2.54 47.62 -3.09
N SER A 155 2.05 47.99 -1.90
CA SER A 155 0.70 47.65 -1.44
C SER A 155 -0.40 48.52 -2.08
N GLU A 156 0.00 49.64 -2.68
CA GLU A 156 -0.91 50.53 -3.41
C GLU A 156 -0.95 50.14 -4.89
N PHE A 157 -2.17 50.05 -5.42
CA PHE A 157 -2.40 49.93 -6.86
C PHE A 157 -2.12 51.28 -7.54
N LYS A 158 -1.01 51.35 -8.27
CA LYS A 158 -0.60 52.46 -9.13
C LYS A 158 -0.98 52.23 -10.59
#